data_AF-A0A8T3N9K7-F1
#
_entry.id   AF-A0A8T3N9K7-F1
#
_cell.length_a   1.000
_cell.length_b   1.000
_cell.length_c   1.000
_cell.angle_alpha   90.00
_cell.angle_beta   90.00
_cell.angle_gamma   90.00
#
_symmetry.space_group_name_H-M   'P 1'
#
loop_
_entity.id
_entity.type
_entity.pdbx_description
1 polymer ?
#
loop_
_entity_poly.entity_id
_entity_poly.type
_entity_poly.pdbx_seq_one_letter_code
_entity_poly.pdbx_strand_id
1 'polypeptide(L)'
;MHRLTHLHGPRLMLCTLVLGVLALAVPASRAAAQENARFYPQTGYTIADGAFWDFFRQRGGLRTFGYPVSNPFVLSGFRVQIFQREILQQQPDGSVTMMNILDEGLMPYTRINGSTFPAADPEVLARQPQVGAPDYHVKALQFVKDYAPDMWQGLKVNFYQTFANSVRAQEAFPDGRVSPGLLLGFNLEIWGLPTSKPAFDPANAGFVYLRFQRGIMHFDTSTGTTQGLLLADYVKSILTLRTLPPDLDSQARGSPLYGQFDPRMVSSVKQPRDLPASDLSDAFRREPTVMVDAGHGGRETGATYKFPDGSMLMEKDLNLKVATRLAELLREGGINAMQSRTADSQLNGSRDLTADGKVNLSDELQARVDRANEMRADLLVSVHFNGVTDASRRGTQVFYADGRPFVDRNRALAELTQSHLVKALKEAGYETIDRKATVDTIVLGHGAHYFLLGPASEHVKRPTEMPGIIGEPLFVTNPDDANALRQDRIQAAIARGYAEAVKAYFKQFPVT
;
A
#
# COMPACT_ATOMS: atom_id res chain seq x y z
N MET A 1 27.48 33.34 74.01
CA MET A 1 27.31 32.83 75.39
C MET A 1 26.32 31.66 75.34
N HIS A 2 26.73 30.51 75.89
CA HIS A 2 26.00 29.29 76.29
C HIS A 2 24.89 28.70 75.40
N ARG A 3 25.08 27.51 74.80
CA ARG A 3 25.18 26.11 75.31
C ARG A 3 23.83 25.36 75.22
N LEU A 4 23.90 24.27 74.45
CA LEU A 4 23.01 23.11 74.29
C LEU A 4 22.39 22.56 75.58
N THR A 5 21.18 21.98 75.45
CA THR A 5 20.84 20.65 75.99
C THR A 5 19.71 19.98 75.19
N HIS A 6 19.96 18.74 74.75
CA HIS A 6 19.02 17.75 74.22
C HIS A 6 18.20 17.07 75.34
N LEU A 7 17.05 16.44 75.02
CA LEU A 7 16.82 14.97 75.11
C LEU A 7 15.33 14.54 74.84
N HIS A 8 15.15 13.56 73.92
CA HIS A 8 14.21 12.39 73.86
C HIS A 8 12.68 12.63 73.85
N GLY A 9 11.83 11.98 73.04
CA GLY A 9 11.85 10.78 72.20
C GLY A 9 10.50 10.62 71.44
N PRO A 10 10.18 9.47 70.81
CA PRO A 10 9.68 9.41 69.43
C PRO A 10 8.16 9.27 69.25
N ARG A 11 7.63 9.76 68.11
CA ARG A 11 6.37 9.27 67.52
C ARG A 11 6.47 9.19 65.99
N LEU A 12 6.21 7.98 65.49
CA LEU A 12 5.95 7.62 64.09
C LEU A 12 4.92 8.57 63.44
N MET A 13 5.13 8.92 62.17
CA MET A 13 4.18 8.60 61.09
C MET A 13 4.67 9.08 59.71
N LEU A 14 4.64 8.13 58.77
CA LEU A 14 4.41 8.30 57.33
C LEU A 14 5.45 9.09 56.50
N CYS A 15 6.49 8.39 56.06
CA CYS A 15 7.16 8.70 54.79
C CYS A 15 6.24 8.30 53.64
N THR A 16 5.56 9.27 53.02
CA THR A 16 4.94 9.07 51.71
C THR A 16 6.04 9.03 50.65
N LEU A 17 6.27 7.82 50.11
CA LEU A 17 7.09 7.59 48.93
C LEU A 17 6.46 8.36 47.75
N VAL A 18 7.10 9.43 47.31
CA VAL A 18 6.81 10.02 45.99
C VAL A 18 7.46 9.12 44.96
N LEU A 19 6.72 8.10 44.51
CA LEU A 19 7.05 7.35 43.30
C LEU A 19 6.87 8.30 42.11
N GLY A 20 7.97 8.91 41.69
CA GLY A 20 8.06 9.55 40.39
C GLY A 20 7.83 8.50 39.31
N VAL A 21 6.61 8.42 38.80
CA VAL A 21 6.34 7.73 37.53
C VAL A 21 6.94 8.64 36.46
N LEU A 22 8.19 8.38 36.09
CA LEU A 22 8.68 8.74 34.76
C LEU A 22 7.72 8.07 33.78
N ALA A 23 6.84 8.85 33.17
CA ALA A 23 6.14 8.43 31.98
C ALA A 23 7.22 8.19 30.91
N LEU A 24 7.66 6.93 30.79
CA LEU A 24 8.34 6.45 29.60
C LEU A 24 7.35 6.67 28.47
N ALA A 25 7.55 7.75 27.71
CA ALA A 25 6.94 7.89 26.40
C ALA A 25 7.38 6.67 25.61
N VAL A 26 6.49 5.68 25.49
CA VAL A 26 6.68 4.58 24.55
C VAL A 26 6.72 5.26 23.18
N PRO A 27 7.84 5.21 22.45
CA PRO A 27 7.85 5.74 21.10
C PRO A 27 6.82 4.92 20.31
N ALA A 28 5.77 5.57 19.79
CA ALA A 28 4.94 4.96 18.76
C ALA A 28 5.90 4.40 17.69
N SER A 29 5.82 3.09 17.51
CA SER A 29 6.99 2.26 17.25
C SER A 29 7.57 2.48 15.84
N ARG A 30 8.90 2.47 15.75
CA ARG A 30 9.64 2.36 14.49
C ARG A 30 9.14 1.18 13.63
N ALA A 31 8.52 0.17 14.24
CA ALA A 31 7.88 -0.97 13.60
C ALA A 31 6.63 -0.60 12.77
N ALA A 32 5.68 0.18 13.31
CA ALA A 32 4.48 0.60 12.56
C ALA A 32 4.82 1.54 11.38
N ALA A 33 5.84 2.40 11.55
CA ALA A 33 6.37 3.23 10.46
C ALA A 33 7.12 2.40 9.40
N GLN A 34 7.77 1.31 9.82
CA GLN A 34 8.49 0.39 8.93
C GLN A 34 7.55 -0.59 8.22
N GLU A 35 6.41 -0.97 8.81
CA GLU A 35 5.35 -1.76 8.16
C GLU A 35 4.67 -0.95 7.04
N ASN A 36 4.35 0.33 7.27
CA ASN A 36 3.84 1.23 6.22
C ASN A 36 4.82 1.40 5.05
N ALA A 37 6.13 1.25 5.27
CA ALA A 37 7.14 1.36 4.21
C ALA A 37 7.24 0.12 3.32
N ARG A 38 6.63 -1.00 3.71
CA ARG A 38 6.67 -2.28 2.99
C ARG A 38 5.36 -2.63 2.28
N PHE A 39 4.28 -1.89 2.54
CA PHE A 39 3.00 -2.01 1.86
C PHE A 39 2.99 -1.20 0.57
N TYR A 40 2.44 -1.81 -0.50
CA TYR A 40 2.36 -1.19 -1.81
C TYR A 40 0.89 -1.03 -2.24
N PRO A 41 0.29 0.16 -2.10
CA PRO A 41 -1.12 0.41 -2.43
C PRO A 41 -1.46 0.18 -3.90
N GLN A 42 -0.46 0.29 -4.79
CA GLN A 42 -0.64 0.08 -6.22
C GLN A 42 -1.13 -1.35 -6.52
N THR A 43 -0.74 -2.32 -5.69
CA THR A 43 -1.06 -3.73 -5.87
C THR A 43 -1.80 -4.35 -4.69
N GLY A 44 -1.80 -3.70 -3.51
CA GLY A 44 -2.45 -4.18 -2.29
C GLY A 44 -1.66 -5.26 -1.54
N TYR A 45 -0.36 -5.38 -1.78
CA TYR A 45 0.49 -6.40 -1.14
C TYR A 45 1.67 -5.79 -0.37
N THR A 46 2.11 -6.53 0.64
CA THR A 46 3.21 -6.15 1.55
C THR A 46 4.40 -7.08 1.38
N ILE A 47 5.63 -6.54 1.47
CA ILE A 47 6.83 -7.35 1.64
C ILE A 47 7.04 -7.61 3.13
N ALA A 48 6.22 -8.48 3.70
CA ALA A 48 6.19 -8.72 5.15
C ALA A 48 7.44 -9.47 5.64
N ASP A 49 7.99 -10.37 4.81
CA ASP A 49 9.15 -11.17 5.16
C ASP A 49 10.45 -10.33 5.21
N GLY A 50 11.20 -10.43 6.30
CA GLY A 50 12.44 -9.67 6.50
C GLY A 50 13.54 -10.02 5.50
N ALA A 51 13.70 -11.29 5.16
CA ALA A 51 14.72 -11.74 4.20
C ALA A 51 14.37 -11.27 2.78
N PHE A 52 13.10 -11.36 2.38
CA PHE A 52 12.66 -10.80 1.10
C PHE A 52 12.80 -9.28 1.04
N TRP A 53 12.48 -8.58 2.13
CA TRP A 53 12.65 -7.13 2.21
C TRP A 53 14.11 -6.69 2.07
N ASP A 54 15.01 -7.36 2.79
CA ASP A 54 16.43 -7.05 2.76
C ASP A 54 17.02 -7.33 1.37
N PHE A 55 16.67 -8.47 0.77
CA PHE A 55 17.06 -8.79 -0.61
C PHE A 55 16.53 -7.74 -1.60
N PHE A 56 15.24 -7.46 -1.57
CA PHE A 56 14.58 -6.48 -2.44
C PHE A 56 15.28 -5.12 -2.38
N ARG A 57 15.55 -4.60 -1.17
CA ARG A 57 16.21 -3.30 -0.99
C ARG A 57 17.65 -3.28 -1.49
N GLN A 58 18.41 -4.33 -1.19
CA GLN A 58 19.82 -4.42 -1.58
C GLN A 58 20.01 -4.71 -3.06
N ARG A 59 18.94 -5.10 -3.77
CA ARG A 59 18.96 -5.49 -5.18
C ARG A 59 18.16 -4.53 -6.08
N GLY A 60 17.97 -3.29 -5.64
CA GLY A 60 17.44 -2.19 -6.46
C GLY A 60 15.94 -1.94 -6.36
N GLY A 61 15.26 -2.64 -5.45
CA GLY A 61 13.87 -2.37 -5.06
C GLY A 61 12.90 -2.30 -6.24
N LEU A 62 11.97 -1.34 -6.21
CA LEU A 62 10.91 -1.19 -7.21
C LEU A 62 11.43 -1.10 -8.66
N ARG A 63 12.64 -0.55 -8.86
CA ARG A 63 13.22 -0.41 -10.19
C ARG A 63 13.56 -1.78 -10.80
N THR A 64 13.99 -2.72 -9.97
CA THR A 64 14.36 -4.08 -10.36
C THR A 64 13.15 -5.01 -10.36
N PHE A 65 12.42 -5.07 -9.25
CA PHE A 65 11.38 -6.08 -9.03
C PHE A 65 9.99 -5.62 -9.51
N GLY A 66 9.75 -4.31 -9.56
CA GLY A 66 8.40 -3.75 -9.58
C GLY A 66 7.70 -3.92 -8.23
N TYR A 67 6.38 -3.70 -8.21
CA TYR A 67 5.58 -3.89 -7.00
C TYR A 67 5.42 -5.38 -6.66
N PRO A 68 5.28 -5.77 -5.38
CA PRO A 68 4.83 -7.12 -5.03
C PRO A 68 3.41 -7.34 -5.56
N VAL A 69 3.12 -8.51 -6.13
CA VAL A 69 1.78 -8.87 -6.65
C VAL A 69 1.17 -10.07 -5.92
N SER A 70 1.81 -10.49 -4.83
CA SER A 70 1.39 -11.54 -3.91
C SER A 70 1.93 -11.28 -2.51
N ASN A 71 1.34 -11.90 -1.49
CA ASN A 71 2.02 -12.10 -0.20
C ASN A 71 3.00 -13.28 -0.31
N PRO A 72 3.92 -13.46 0.64
CA PRO A 72 4.70 -14.69 0.73
C PRO A 72 3.82 -15.93 0.87
N PHE A 73 4.07 -16.97 0.07
CA PHE A 73 3.34 -18.24 0.11
C PHE A 73 4.28 -19.41 -0.19
N VAL A 74 3.78 -20.65 -0.16
CA VAL A 74 4.61 -21.84 -0.43
C VAL A 74 4.33 -22.36 -1.85
N LEU A 75 5.38 -22.48 -2.65
CA LEU A 75 5.35 -23.06 -3.99
C LEU A 75 6.40 -24.17 -4.07
N SER A 76 5.95 -25.39 -4.33
CA SER A 76 6.79 -26.58 -4.50
C SER A 76 7.80 -26.80 -3.36
N GLY A 77 7.36 -26.57 -2.12
CA GLY A 77 8.17 -26.73 -0.90
C GLY A 77 9.04 -25.53 -0.54
N PHE A 78 9.07 -24.48 -1.36
CA PHE A 78 9.83 -23.26 -1.09
C PHE A 78 8.90 -22.10 -0.77
N ARG A 79 9.35 -21.25 0.16
CA ARG A 79 8.66 -19.99 0.40
C ARG A 79 9.02 -19.01 -0.71
N VAL A 80 8.02 -18.40 -1.33
CA VAL A 80 8.18 -17.50 -2.47
C VAL A 80 7.35 -16.23 -2.30
N GLN A 81 7.73 -15.16 -2.99
CA GLN A 81 6.90 -13.98 -3.20
C GLN A 81 7.05 -13.50 -4.66
N ILE A 82 5.93 -13.31 -5.35
CA ILE A 82 5.85 -12.82 -6.72
C ILE A 82 5.83 -11.29 -6.70
N PHE A 83 6.72 -10.69 -7.47
CA PHE A 83 6.74 -9.27 -7.85
C PHE A 83 6.34 -9.13 -9.32
N GLN A 84 6.18 -7.89 -9.82
CA GLN A 84 5.77 -7.72 -11.22
C GLN A 84 6.79 -8.30 -12.21
N ARG A 85 8.10 -8.18 -11.92
CA ARG A 85 9.17 -8.66 -12.82
C ARG A 85 9.76 -10.00 -12.42
N GLU A 86 9.95 -10.22 -11.12
CA GLU A 86 10.74 -11.33 -10.59
C GLU A 86 9.97 -12.12 -9.52
N ILE A 87 10.40 -13.36 -9.24
CA ILE A 87 9.90 -14.16 -8.12
C ILE A 87 11.06 -14.42 -7.16
N LEU A 88 10.93 -13.95 -5.91
CA LEU A 88 11.87 -14.28 -4.85
C LEU A 88 11.54 -15.64 -4.26
N GLN A 89 12.57 -16.43 -3.97
CA GLN A 89 12.49 -17.74 -3.35
C GLN A 89 13.48 -17.81 -2.19
N GLN A 90 13.01 -18.27 -1.03
CA GLN A 90 13.86 -18.57 0.11
C GLN A 90 14.36 -20.03 0.02
N GLN A 91 15.67 -20.21 0.18
CA GLN A 91 16.34 -21.49 0.21
C GLN A 91 16.29 -22.11 1.62
N PRO A 92 16.55 -23.43 1.77
CA PRO A 92 16.50 -24.10 3.08
C PRO A 92 17.51 -23.55 4.11
N ASP A 93 18.60 -22.93 3.65
CA ASP A 93 19.59 -22.25 4.49
C ASP A 93 19.19 -20.83 4.91
N GLY A 94 18.00 -20.38 4.49
CA GLY A 94 17.46 -19.05 4.75
C GLY A 94 17.89 -17.97 3.75
N SER A 95 18.83 -18.27 2.84
CA SER A 95 19.23 -17.34 1.77
C SER A 95 18.08 -17.09 0.78
N VAL A 96 18.07 -15.94 0.13
CA VAL A 96 17.06 -15.57 -0.87
C VAL A 96 17.71 -15.55 -2.24
N THR A 97 17.05 -16.15 -3.22
CA THR A 97 17.44 -16.15 -4.63
C THR A 97 16.23 -15.76 -5.49
N MET A 98 16.45 -15.51 -6.78
CA MET A 98 15.36 -15.39 -7.75
C MET A 98 15.14 -16.68 -8.50
N MET A 99 13.89 -16.98 -8.79
CA MET A 99 13.52 -18.09 -9.68
C MET A 99 13.84 -17.71 -11.13
N ASN A 100 14.24 -18.68 -11.93
CA ASN A 100 14.34 -18.53 -13.38
C ASN A 100 12.94 -18.63 -13.99
N ILE A 101 12.22 -17.51 -14.08
CA ILE A 101 10.80 -17.48 -14.50
C ILE A 101 10.59 -18.13 -15.89
N LEU A 102 11.62 -18.11 -16.73
CA LEU A 102 11.59 -18.57 -18.10
C LEU A 102 12.00 -20.05 -18.26
N ASP A 103 12.24 -20.77 -17.15
CA ASP A 103 12.50 -22.21 -17.15
C ASP A 103 11.23 -23.01 -17.50
N GLU A 104 11.44 -24.22 -18.01
CA GLU A 104 10.38 -25.19 -18.27
C GLU A 104 9.56 -25.47 -17.01
N GLY A 105 8.24 -25.53 -17.15
CA GLY A 105 7.30 -25.72 -16.04
C GLY A 105 6.88 -24.45 -15.30
N LEU A 106 7.52 -23.30 -15.53
CA LEU A 106 7.09 -21.99 -15.01
C LEU A 106 6.43 -21.15 -16.10
N MET A 107 7.22 -20.44 -16.91
CA MET A 107 6.72 -19.58 -17.97
C MET A 107 7.70 -19.49 -19.16
N PRO A 108 7.99 -20.60 -19.88
CA PRO A 108 8.98 -20.62 -20.96
C PRO A 108 8.51 -19.92 -22.27
N TYR A 109 7.30 -19.36 -22.28
CA TYR A 109 6.57 -18.93 -23.48
C TYR A 109 7.21 -17.78 -24.24
N THR A 110 6.82 -17.65 -25.51
CA THR A 110 7.37 -16.66 -26.46
C THR A 110 6.33 -15.70 -27.01
N ARG A 111 5.04 -15.88 -26.70
CA ARG A 111 3.99 -14.96 -27.13
C ARG A 111 3.15 -14.50 -25.95
N ILE A 112 3.07 -13.20 -25.72
CA ILE A 112 2.26 -12.66 -24.62
C ILE A 112 1.65 -11.34 -25.05
N ASN A 113 0.32 -11.24 -24.94
CA ASN A 113 -0.44 -10.01 -25.20
C ASN A 113 -0.17 -9.41 -26.60
N GLY A 114 0.00 -10.27 -27.60
CA GLY A 114 0.28 -9.89 -28.98
C GLY A 114 1.74 -9.64 -29.31
N SER A 115 2.63 -9.60 -28.32
CA SER A 115 4.08 -9.50 -28.52
C SER A 115 4.70 -10.88 -28.74
N THR A 116 5.74 -10.95 -29.56
CA THR A 116 6.51 -12.18 -29.80
C THR A 116 7.98 -11.98 -29.43
N PHE A 117 8.46 -12.80 -28.50
CA PHE A 117 9.82 -12.77 -27.97
C PHE A 117 10.70 -13.87 -28.60
N PRO A 118 12.03 -13.68 -28.67
CA PRO A 118 12.92 -14.74 -29.09
C PRO A 118 12.86 -15.92 -28.10
N ALA A 119 12.85 -17.13 -28.63
CA ALA A 119 13.07 -18.35 -27.85
C ALA A 119 14.52 -18.40 -27.35
N ALA A 120 14.80 -19.33 -26.42
CA ALA A 120 16.18 -19.64 -26.09
C ALA A 120 16.91 -20.20 -27.33
N ASP A 121 18.08 -19.66 -27.66
CA ASP A 121 18.92 -20.04 -28.79
C ASP A 121 19.95 -21.10 -28.32
N PRO A 122 19.87 -22.35 -28.82
CA PRO A 122 20.81 -23.41 -28.44
C PRO A 122 22.28 -23.06 -28.65
N GLU A 123 22.61 -22.25 -29.67
CA GLU A 123 23.99 -21.82 -29.92
C GLU A 123 24.49 -20.84 -28.87
N VAL A 124 23.61 -19.97 -28.37
CA VAL A 124 23.90 -19.02 -27.29
C VAL A 124 24.12 -19.79 -26.00
N LEU A 125 23.22 -20.73 -25.69
CA LEU A 125 23.31 -21.59 -24.51
C LEU A 125 24.61 -22.40 -24.49
N ALA A 126 24.98 -23.02 -25.61
CA ALA A 126 26.20 -23.82 -25.71
C ALA A 126 27.50 -23.03 -25.47
N ARG A 127 27.45 -21.69 -25.60
CA ARG A 127 28.59 -20.80 -25.38
C ARG A 127 28.61 -20.18 -23.98
N GLN A 128 27.60 -20.41 -23.15
CA GLN A 128 27.56 -19.85 -21.81
C GLN A 128 28.72 -20.40 -20.96
N PRO A 129 29.38 -19.54 -20.16
CA PRO A 129 30.39 -20.01 -19.21
C PRO A 129 29.79 -20.98 -18.21
N GLN A 130 30.54 -22.03 -17.90
CA GLN A 130 30.10 -23.07 -16.97
C GLN A 130 30.29 -22.60 -15.52
N VAL A 131 29.26 -22.78 -14.70
CA VAL A 131 29.30 -22.49 -13.27
C VAL A 131 30.44 -23.29 -12.63
N GLY A 132 31.27 -22.63 -11.82
CA GLY A 132 32.44 -23.24 -11.17
C GLY A 132 33.74 -23.19 -11.99
N ALA A 133 33.72 -22.70 -13.24
CA ALA A 133 34.95 -22.46 -13.99
C ALA A 133 35.83 -21.38 -13.34
N PRO A 134 37.17 -21.45 -13.48
CA PRO A 134 38.05 -20.34 -13.12
C PRO A 134 37.61 -19.04 -13.80
N ASP A 135 37.58 -17.95 -13.04
CA ASP A 135 37.15 -16.63 -13.46
C ASP A 135 35.72 -16.60 -14.03
N TYR A 136 34.83 -17.48 -13.56
CA TYR A 136 33.44 -17.56 -14.00
C TYR A 136 32.77 -16.18 -14.07
N HIS A 137 32.92 -15.35 -13.03
CA HIS A 137 32.32 -14.01 -13.00
C HIS A 137 32.84 -13.10 -14.11
N VAL A 138 34.13 -13.15 -14.44
CA VAL A 138 34.71 -12.35 -15.53
C VAL A 138 34.17 -12.82 -16.87
N LYS A 139 34.14 -14.15 -17.09
CA LYS A 139 33.61 -14.75 -18.32
C LYS A 139 32.12 -14.50 -18.49
N ALA A 140 31.34 -14.56 -17.41
CA ALA A 140 29.92 -14.27 -17.39
C ALA A 140 29.65 -12.81 -17.79
N LEU A 141 30.40 -11.85 -17.24
CA LEU A 141 30.24 -10.45 -17.60
C LEU A 141 30.68 -10.15 -19.03
N GLN A 142 31.74 -10.79 -19.52
CA GLN A 142 32.12 -10.68 -20.91
C GLN A 142 31.04 -11.26 -21.83
N PHE A 143 30.49 -12.43 -21.49
CA PHE A 143 29.40 -13.04 -22.23
C PHE A 143 28.17 -12.13 -22.29
N VAL A 144 27.80 -11.46 -21.19
CA VAL A 144 26.72 -10.46 -21.21
C VAL A 144 27.04 -9.32 -22.18
N LYS A 145 28.25 -8.77 -22.19
CA LYS A 145 28.64 -7.72 -23.15
C LYS A 145 28.52 -8.16 -24.60
N ASP A 146 28.90 -9.40 -24.88
CA ASP A 146 28.91 -9.96 -26.23
C ASP A 146 27.48 -10.21 -26.77
N TYR A 147 26.54 -10.59 -25.89
CA TYR A 147 25.17 -10.97 -26.28
C TYR A 147 24.09 -9.94 -25.94
N ALA A 148 24.41 -8.91 -25.15
CA ALA A 148 23.52 -7.80 -24.81
C ALA A 148 24.09 -6.45 -25.29
N PRO A 149 24.33 -6.24 -26.60
CA PRO A 149 25.04 -5.06 -27.06
C PRO A 149 24.23 -3.77 -26.85
N ASP A 150 24.92 -2.63 -26.68
CA ASP A 150 24.26 -1.32 -26.64
C ASP A 150 23.90 -0.78 -28.04
N MET A 151 24.53 -1.33 -29.08
CA MET A 151 24.25 -1.03 -30.48
C MET A 151 23.90 -2.32 -31.23
N TRP A 152 22.76 -2.36 -31.90
CA TRP A 152 22.32 -3.52 -32.67
C TRP A 152 21.60 -3.09 -33.95
N GLN A 153 22.07 -3.56 -35.10
CA GLN A 153 21.54 -3.18 -36.42
C GLN A 153 21.37 -1.66 -36.63
N GLY A 154 22.33 -0.86 -36.14
CA GLY A 154 22.29 0.61 -36.22
C GLY A 154 21.42 1.30 -35.16
N LEU A 155 20.66 0.55 -34.36
CA LEU A 155 19.85 1.05 -33.26
C LEU A 155 20.66 1.10 -31.96
N LYS A 156 20.49 2.16 -31.18
CA LYS A 156 21.06 2.28 -29.83
C LYS A 156 20.14 1.62 -28.81
N VAL A 157 20.18 0.29 -28.76
CA VAL A 157 19.29 -0.56 -27.94
C VAL A 157 19.67 -0.63 -26.46
N ASN A 158 20.85 -0.15 -26.05
CA ASN A 158 21.27 0.00 -24.64
C ASN A 158 21.08 -1.25 -23.73
N PHE A 159 21.16 -2.48 -24.25
CA PHE A 159 20.90 -3.68 -23.43
C PHE A 159 21.94 -3.86 -22.32
N TYR A 160 23.24 -3.73 -22.63
CA TYR A 160 24.30 -3.85 -21.63
C TYR A 160 24.23 -2.74 -20.59
N GLN A 161 23.97 -1.50 -21.03
CA GLN A 161 23.83 -0.36 -20.12
C GLN A 161 22.62 -0.54 -19.19
N THR A 162 21.52 -1.11 -19.69
CA THR A 162 20.35 -1.45 -18.86
C THR A 162 20.70 -2.52 -17.83
N PHE A 163 21.39 -3.58 -18.25
CA PHE A 163 21.90 -4.63 -17.35
C PHE A 163 22.82 -4.04 -16.28
N ALA A 164 23.83 -3.25 -16.67
CA ALA A 164 24.85 -2.70 -15.77
C ALA A 164 24.28 -1.73 -14.73
N ASN A 165 23.16 -1.07 -15.04
CA ASN A 165 22.49 -0.14 -14.12
C ASN A 165 21.32 -0.77 -13.35
N SER A 166 21.19 -2.10 -13.36
CA SER A 166 20.08 -2.80 -12.72
C SER A 166 20.14 -2.77 -11.19
N VAL A 167 21.31 -2.62 -10.57
CA VAL A 167 21.46 -2.33 -9.14
C VAL A 167 22.43 -1.17 -8.97
N ARG A 168 22.02 -0.12 -8.24
CA ARG A 168 22.88 1.05 -7.98
C ARG A 168 23.75 0.83 -6.75
N ALA A 169 24.92 1.47 -6.73
CA ALA A 169 25.87 1.39 -5.63
C ALA A 169 25.25 1.72 -4.26
N GLN A 170 24.41 2.76 -4.21
CA GLN A 170 23.75 3.21 -2.99
C GLN A 170 22.70 2.21 -2.47
N GLU A 171 22.11 1.41 -3.36
CA GLU A 171 21.13 0.39 -3.01
C GLU A 171 21.85 -0.87 -2.49
N ALA A 172 22.91 -1.28 -3.18
CA ALA A 172 23.72 -2.45 -2.87
C ALA A 172 24.60 -2.30 -1.62
N PHE A 173 25.15 -1.11 -1.37
CA PHE A 173 26.10 -0.83 -0.29
C PHE A 173 25.59 0.34 0.57
N PRO A 174 24.59 0.11 1.43
CA PRO A 174 24.02 1.15 2.29
C PRO A 174 25.03 1.70 3.32
N ASP A 175 26.13 0.98 3.57
CA ASP A 175 27.25 1.42 4.42
C ASP A 175 28.31 2.27 3.66
N GLY A 176 28.09 2.51 2.36
CA GLY A 176 28.97 3.30 1.50
C GLY A 176 30.23 2.57 1.01
N ARG A 177 30.44 1.30 1.38
CA ARG A 177 31.62 0.53 0.98
C ARG A 177 31.41 -0.12 -0.39
N VAL A 178 31.47 0.70 -1.43
CA VAL A 178 31.20 0.25 -2.81
C VAL A 178 32.28 -0.71 -3.31
N SER A 179 31.84 -1.83 -3.86
CA SER A 179 32.68 -2.75 -4.65
C SER A 179 32.08 -2.92 -6.06
N PRO A 180 32.68 -2.30 -7.10
CA PRO A 180 32.14 -2.36 -8.46
C PRO A 180 32.01 -3.77 -9.04
N GLY A 181 32.92 -4.68 -8.70
CA GLY A 181 32.84 -6.08 -9.13
C GLY A 181 31.65 -6.83 -8.52
N LEU A 182 31.27 -6.50 -7.28
CA LEU A 182 30.08 -7.05 -6.63
C LEU A 182 28.78 -6.50 -7.23
N LEU A 183 28.74 -5.23 -7.66
CA LEU A 183 27.56 -4.67 -8.36
C LEU A 183 27.22 -5.44 -9.63
N LEU A 184 28.23 -5.72 -10.44
CA LEU A 184 28.05 -6.49 -11.66
C LEU A 184 27.63 -7.93 -11.36
N GLY A 185 28.09 -8.50 -10.24
CA GLY A 185 27.60 -9.78 -9.71
C GLY A 185 26.11 -9.73 -9.34
N PHE A 186 25.63 -8.65 -8.72
CA PHE A 186 24.21 -8.49 -8.42
C PHE A 186 23.36 -8.35 -9.70
N ASN A 187 23.86 -7.67 -10.73
CA ASN A 187 23.14 -7.61 -12.01
C ASN A 187 23.05 -8.99 -12.70
N LEU A 188 24.10 -9.82 -12.59
CA LEU A 188 24.04 -11.24 -13.00
C LEU A 188 23.05 -12.04 -12.16
N GLU A 189 22.92 -11.73 -10.87
CA GLU A 189 21.90 -12.32 -10.02
C GLU A 189 20.51 -11.99 -10.59
N ILE A 190 20.21 -10.70 -10.83
CA ILE A 190 18.93 -10.21 -11.40
C ILE A 190 18.57 -10.90 -12.71
N TRP A 191 19.41 -10.79 -13.73
CA TRP A 191 19.03 -11.20 -15.08
C TRP A 191 19.44 -12.64 -15.41
N GLY A 192 20.53 -13.11 -14.81
CA GLY A 192 21.29 -14.24 -15.32
C GLY A 192 22.02 -13.89 -16.63
N LEU A 193 22.36 -14.92 -17.40
CA LEU A 193 23.01 -14.79 -18.70
C LEU A 193 21.97 -14.64 -19.84
N PRO A 194 22.29 -13.92 -20.93
CA PRO A 194 21.52 -13.97 -22.17
C PRO A 194 21.34 -15.40 -22.65
N THR A 195 20.11 -15.74 -23.05
CA THR A 195 19.77 -17.05 -23.63
C THR A 195 19.38 -16.93 -25.10
N SER A 196 19.30 -15.72 -25.66
CA SER A 196 19.03 -15.48 -27.08
C SER A 196 19.96 -14.40 -27.64
N LYS A 197 19.93 -14.21 -28.95
CA LYS A 197 20.39 -12.97 -29.61
C LYS A 197 19.25 -11.93 -29.57
N PRO A 198 19.54 -10.62 -29.73
CA PRO A 198 18.48 -9.63 -29.91
C PRO A 198 17.67 -9.92 -31.19
N ALA A 199 16.36 -9.71 -31.13
CA ALA A 199 15.46 -9.91 -32.26
C ALA A 199 14.30 -8.90 -32.25
N PHE A 200 13.87 -8.45 -33.43
CA PHE A 200 12.64 -7.67 -33.56
C PHE A 200 11.43 -8.51 -33.18
N ASP A 201 10.37 -7.86 -32.68
CA ASP A 201 9.04 -8.47 -32.71
C ASP A 201 8.60 -8.64 -34.18
N PRO A 202 8.34 -9.86 -34.67
CA PRO A 202 7.84 -10.08 -36.02
C PRO A 202 6.51 -9.39 -36.31
N ALA A 203 5.69 -9.14 -35.29
CA ALA A 203 4.41 -8.45 -35.42
C ALA A 203 4.53 -6.92 -35.25
N ASN A 204 5.65 -6.44 -34.70
CA ASN A 204 5.87 -5.03 -34.44
C ASN A 204 7.36 -4.65 -34.42
N ALA A 205 7.90 -4.26 -35.57
CA ALA A 205 9.29 -3.82 -35.70
C ALA A 205 9.66 -2.57 -34.85
N GLY A 206 8.68 -1.95 -34.18
CA GLY A 206 8.91 -0.94 -33.16
C GLY A 206 9.59 -1.46 -31.89
N PHE A 207 9.65 -2.77 -31.68
CA PHE A 207 10.25 -3.39 -30.50
C PHE A 207 11.37 -4.37 -30.84
N VAL A 208 12.44 -4.34 -30.04
CA VAL A 208 13.52 -5.33 -30.06
C VAL A 208 13.58 -6.00 -28.69
N TYR A 209 13.64 -7.33 -28.67
CA TYR A 209 13.71 -8.10 -27.44
C TYR A 209 15.04 -8.84 -27.30
N LEU A 210 15.47 -9.03 -26.05
CA LEU A 210 16.58 -9.90 -25.67
C LEU A 210 16.18 -10.76 -24.48
N ARG A 211 16.30 -12.08 -24.61
CA ARG A 211 15.97 -13.05 -23.55
C ARG A 211 17.20 -13.32 -22.68
N PHE A 212 17.01 -13.29 -21.37
CA PHE A 212 17.94 -13.73 -20.35
C PHE A 212 17.34 -14.94 -19.60
N GLN A 213 18.10 -15.54 -18.68
CA GLN A 213 17.61 -16.67 -17.85
C GLN A 213 16.40 -16.28 -16.98
N ARG A 214 16.37 -15.05 -16.44
CA ARG A 214 15.33 -14.62 -15.48
C ARG A 214 14.38 -13.56 -16.03
N GLY A 215 14.73 -12.92 -17.15
CA GLY A 215 13.97 -11.80 -17.68
C GLY A 215 14.04 -11.67 -19.18
N ILE A 216 13.19 -10.80 -19.73
CA ILE A 216 13.27 -10.32 -21.11
C ILE A 216 13.39 -8.81 -21.05
N MET A 217 14.43 -8.28 -21.70
CA MET A 217 14.52 -6.84 -21.97
C MET A 217 13.82 -6.53 -23.28
N HIS A 218 13.15 -5.38 -23.32
CA HIS A 218 12.62 -4.81 -24.55
C HIS A 218 13.22 -3.43 -24.79
N PHE A 219 13.43 -3.08 -26.05
CA PHE A 219 13.78 -1.75 -26.51
C PHE A 219 12.65 -1.23 -27.40
N ASP A 220 12.17 -0.03 -27.09
CA ASP A 220 11.11 0.65 -27.83
C ASP A 220 11.74 1.73 -28.73
N THR A 221 11.57 1.60 -30.04
CA THR A 221 12.16 2.53 -31.03
C THR A 221 11.54 3.92 -30.99
N SER A 222 10.31 4.06 -30.50
CA SER A 222 9.59 5.34 -30.43
C SER A 222 10.09 6.22 -29.28
N THR A 223 10.49 5.60 -28.17
CA THR A 223 10.97 6.29 -26.98
C THR A 223 12.49 6.22 -26.82
N GLY A 224 13.14 5.27 -27.49
CA GLY A 224 14.57 4.99 -27.33
C GLY A 224 14.90 4.36 -25.98
N THR A 225 13.92 3.77 -25.29
CA THR A 225 14.07 3.25 -23.92
C THR A 225 14.18 1.73 -23.90
N THR A 226 14.98 1.23 -22.96
CA THR A 226 15.19 -0.20 -22.73
C THR A 226 14.85 -0.55 -21.29
N GLN A 227 14.05 -1.59 -21.09
CA GLN A 227 13.61 -2.01 -19.76
C GLN A 227 13.18 -3.48 -19.72
N GLY A 228 13.04 -4.04 -18.52
CA GLY A 228 12.53 -5.38 -18.29
C GLY A 228 11.01 -5.49 -18.35
N LEU A 229 10.52 -6.56 -18.96
CA LEU A 229 9.11 -6.93 -18.97
C LEU A 229 8.62 -7.38 -17.59
N LEU A 230 7.31 -7.20 -17.34
CA LEU A 230 6.64 -7.61 -16.11
C LEU A 230 6.23 -9.09 -16.17
N LEU A 231 7.22 -9.99 -16.31
CA LEU A 231 6.98 -11.40 -16.59
C LEU A 231 6.32 -12.16 -15.43
N ALA A 232 6.73 -11.90 -14.20
CA ALA A 232 6.20 -12.59 -13.03
C ALA A 232 4.71 -12.28 -12.75
N ASP A 233 4.19 -11.13 -13.22
CA ASP A 233 2.75 -10.83 -13.16
C ASP A 233 1.92 -11.79 -14.04
N TYR A 234 2.50 -12.31 -15.12
CA TYR A 234 1.87 -13.34 -15.94
C TYR A 234 1.86 -14.72 -15.26
N VAL A 235 2.84 -15.02 -14.39
CA VAL A 235 2.79 -16.23 -13.56
C VAL A 235 1.58 -16.20 -12.62
N LYS A 236 1.32 -15.05 -11.99
CA LYS A 236 0.07 -14.83 -11.24
C LYS A 236 -1.16 -15.03 -12.12
N SER A 237 -1.17 -14.45 -13.32
CA SER A 237 -2.31 -14.58 -14.25
C SER A 237 -2.58 -16.03 -14.66
N ILE A 238 -1.53 -16.84 -14.85
CA ILE A 238 -1.63 -18.29 -15.15
C ILE A 238 -2.21 -19.03 -13.94
N LEU A 239 -1.72 -18.76 -12.72
CA LEU A 239 -2.20 -19.37 -11.49
C LEU A 239 -3.69 -19.08 -11.25
N THR A 240 -4.13 -17.85 -11.48
CA THR A 240 -5.48 -17.39 -11.13
C THR A 240 -6.49 -17.41 -12.28
N LEU A 241 -6.04 -17.57 -13.52
CA LEU A 241 -6.82 -17.37 -14.76
C LEU A 241 -7.55 -16.00 -14.80
N ARG A 242 -6.98 -15.00 -14.14
CA ARG A 242 -7.47 -13.61 -14.15
C ARG A 242 -6.53 -12.82 -15.05
N THR A 243 -7.10 -11.92 -15.85
CA THR A 243 -6.33 -11.03 -16.75
C THR A 243 -5.33 -11.75 -17.67
N LEU A 244 -5.58 -13.02 -17.97
CA LEU A 244 -4.69 -13.86 -18.79
C LEU A 244 -4.91 -13.59 -20.28
N PRO A 245 -3.89 -13.09 -21.02
CA PRO A 245 -4.02 -12.84 -22.46
C PRO A 245 -4.32 -14.13 -23.24
N PRO A 246 -5.14 -14.10 -24.31
CA PRO A 246 -5.54 -15.31 -25.04
C PRO A 246 -4.39 -16.13 -25.65
N ASP A 247 -3.33 -15.47 -26.11
CA ASP A 247 -2.15 -16.12 -26.65
C ASP A 247 -1.33 -16.82 -25.56
N LEU A 248 -1.20 -16.20 -24.38
CA LEU A 248 -0.59 -16.81 -23.21
C LEU A 248 -1.46 -17.94 -22.65
N ASP A 249 -2.79 -17.76 -22.59
CA ASP A 249 -3.74 -18.81 -22.18
C ASP A 249 -3.55 -20.08 -23.00
N SER A 250 -3.49 -19.95 -24.34
CA SER A 250 -3.27 -21.06 -25.26
C SER A 250 -1.97 -21.82 -24.98
N GLN A 251 -0.86 -21.10 -24.74
CA GLN A 251 0.43 -21.72 -24.45
C GLN A 251 0.50 -22.33 -23.05
N ALA A 252 -0.20 -21.74 -22.07
CA ALA A 252 -0.10 -22.13 -20.68
C ALA A 252 -0.96 -23.34 -20.29
N ARG A 253 -1.87 -23.81 -21.15
CA ARG A 253 -2.81 -24.91 -20.81
C ARG A 253 -2.14 -26.20 -20.31
N GLY A 254 -0.92 -26.48 -20.77
CA GLY A 254 -0.14 -27.65 -20.33
C GLY A 254 0.70 -27.40 -19.07
N SER A 255 0.71 -26.19 -18.52
CA SER A 255 1.51 -25.85 -17.34
C SER A 255 0.91 -26.48 -16.07
N PRO A 256 1.74 -27.01 -15.16
CA PRO A 256 1.31 -27.38 -13.82
C PRO A 256 0.69 -26.22 -13.04
N LEU A 257 1.06 -24.97 -13.36
CA LEU A 257 0.54 -23.76 -12.70
C LEU A 257 -0.85 -23.35 -13.19
N TYR A 258 -1.30 -23.85 -14.33
CA TYR A 258 -2.50 -23.34 -15.01
C TYR A 258 -3.77 -23.51 -14.18
N GLY A 259 -4.33 -22.39 -13.71
CA GLY A 259 -5.57 -22.35 -12.94
C GLY A 259 -5.53 -23.12 -11.62
N GLN A 260 -4.38 -23.15 -10.95
CA GLN A 260 -4.22 -23.83 -9.68
C GLN A 260 -4.81 -23.07 -8.48
N PHE A 261 -4.98 -21.74 -8.56
CA PHE A 261 -5.51 -20.98 -7.43
C PHE A 261 -7.04 -21.12 -7.31
N ASP A 262 -7.50 -21.74 -6.23
CA ASP A 262 -8.92 -21.82 -5.85
C ASP A 262 -9.08 -21.59 -4.34
N PRO A 263 -9.54 -20.41 -3.89
CA PRO A 263 -9.61 -20.06 -2.46
C PRO A 263 -10.61 -20.90 -1.65
N ARG A 264 -11.37 -21.79 -2.30
CA ARG A 264 -12.30 -22.72 -1.64
C ARG A 264 -11.61 -24.02 -1.18
N MET A 265 -10.39 -24.27 -1.65
CA MET A 265 -9.58 -25.43 -1.29
C MET A 265 -8.76 -25.14 -0.03
N VAL A 266 -8.45 -26.18 0.77
CA VAL A 266 -7.75 -26.04 2.06
C VAL A 266 -6.40 -25.30 1.94
N SER A 267 -5.61 -25.61 0.92
CA SER A 267 -4.33 -24.93 0.62
C SER A 267 -4.44 -23.94 -0.54
N SER A 268 -5.66 -23.61 -0.95
CA SER A 268 -5.97 -22.88 -2.18
C SER A 268 -5.38 -23.46 -3.48
N VAL A 269 -4.93 -24.73 -3.47
CA VAL A 269 -4.45 -25.48 -4.64
C VAL A 269 -5.58 -26.35 -5.19
N LYS A 270 -5.94 -26.15 -6.46
CA LYS A 270 -7.00 -26.90 -7.15
C LYS A 270 -6.63 -28.36 -7.39
N GLN A 271 -5.40 -28.64 -7.83
CA GLN A 271 -4.90 -29.99 -8.06
C GLN A 271 -3.54 -30.20 -7.37
N PRO A 272 -3.51 -30.56 -6.07
CA PRO A 272 -2.26 -30.74 -5.32
C PRO A 272 -1.29 -31.77 -5.89
N ARG A 273 -1.77 -32.70 -6.73
CA ARG A 273 -0.92 -33.66 -7.45
C ARG A 273 -0.04 -33.02 -8.52
N ASP A 274 -0.52 -31.95 -9.15
CA ASP A 274 0.18 -31.26 -10.24
C ASP A 274 1.09 -30.17 -9.67
N LEU A 275 0.76 -29.65 -8.48
CA LEU A 275 1.54 -28.64 -7.76
C LEU A 275 1.78 -29.10 -6.31
N PRO A 276 2.59 -30.15 -6.09
CA PRO A 276 2.81 -30.73 -4.77
C PRO A 276 3.52 -29.76 -3.84
N ALA A 277 3.41 -30.00 -2.52
CA ALA A 277 4.06 -29.21 -1.48
C ALA A 277 3.82 -27.69 -1.60
N SER A 278 2.64 -27.29 -2.08
CA SER A 278 2.28 -25.88 -2.26
C SER A 278 1.09 -25.49 -1.41
N ASP A 279 1.11 -24.23 -0.98
CA ASP A 279 0.03 -23.58 -0.24
C ASP A 279 -0.09 -22.14 -0.72
N LEU A 280 -1.19 -21.85 -1.42
CA LEU A 280 -1.49 -20.55 -2.02
C LEU A 280 -2.49 -19.75 -1.17
N SER A 281 -2.83 -20.20 0.04
CA SER A 281 -3.93 -19.61 0.83
C SER A 281 -3.76 -18.13 1.11
N ASP A 282 -2.52 -17.69 1.32
CA ASP A 282 -2.21 -16.28 1.51
C ASP A 282 -1.73 -15.57 0.23
N ALA A 283 -1.41 -16.32 -0.84
CA ALA A 283 -0.70 -15.80 -2.01
C ALA A 283 -1.36 -14.54 -2.59
N PHE A 284 -2.68 -14.57 -2.81
CA PHE A 284 -3.38 -13.51 -3.52
C PHE A 284 -4.41 -12.75 -2.67
N ARG A 285 -4.43 -12.96 -1.35
CA ARG A 285 -5.28 -12.21 -0.43
C ARG A 285 -4.69 -10.82 -0.18
N ARG A 286 -5.21 -9.79 -0.85
CA ARG A 286 -4.72 -8.42 -0.63
C ARG A 286 -5.18 -7.88 0.73
N GLU A 287 -4.36 -7.06 1.34
CA GLU A 287 -4.70 -6.39 2.59
C GLU A 287 -5.68 -5.23 2.31
N PRO A 288 -6.78 -5.11 3.07
CA PRO A 288 -7.73 -4.01 2.89
C PRO A 288 -7.06 -2.66 3.15
N THR A 289 -7.35 -1.68 2.31
CA THR A 289 -6.83 -0.31 2.43
C THR A 289 -7.95 0.69 2.72
N VAL A 290 -7.79 1.52 3.74
CA VAL A 290 -8.74 2.57 4.11
C VAL A 290 -8.06 3.91 4.00
N MET A 291 -8.64 4.81 3.21
CA MET A 291 -8.31 6.23 3.27
C MET A 291 -9.02 6.83 4.48
N VAL A 292 -8.25 7.24 5.48
CA VAL A 292 -8.72 8.00 6.64
C VAL A 292 -8.48 9.48 6.35
N ASP A 293 -9.54 10.18 6.01
CA ASP A 293 -9.48 11.61 5.73
C ASP A 293 -9.70 12.42 7.01
N ALA A 294 -8.73 13.26 7.37
CA ALA A 294 -8.88 14.21 8.47
C ALA A 294 -9.41 15.53 7.91
N GLY A 295 -10.72 15.79 8.02
CA GLY A 295 -11.36 16.98 7.47
C GLY A 295 -10.66 18.28 7.82
N HIS A 296 -10.77 19.29 6.94
CA HIS A 296 -10.16 20.62 7.10
C HIS A 296 -8.63 20.60 7.18
N GLY A 297 -7.99 21.69 7.59
CA GLY A 297 -6.54 21.78 7.78
C GLY A 297 -5.90 23.02 7.17
N GLY A 298 -4.74 23.39 7.71
CA GLY A 298 -4.06 24.63 7.41
C GLY A 298 -4.92 25.83 7.78
N ARG A 299 -5.35 26.57 6.76
CA ARG A 299 -6.18 27.79 6.92
C ARG A 299 -7.66 27.49 7.15
N GLU A 300 -8.12 26.29 6.80
CA GLU A 300 -9.48 25.85 7.06
C GLU A 300 -9.53 25.28 8.49
N THR A 301 -10.15 26.00 9.42
CA THR A 301 -10.25 25.63 10.84
C THR A 301 -11.40 24.69 11.17
N GLY A 302 -12.40 24.63 10.29
CA GLY A 302 -13.73 24.13 10.55
C GLY A 302 -14.42 24.90 11.67
N ALA A 303 -15.37 24.23 12.32
CA ALA A 303 -16.08 24.76 13.48
C ALA A 303 -15.13 25.03 14.65
N THR A 304 -15.45 26.06 15.44
CA THR A 304 -14.67 26.41 16.64
C THR A 304 -15.56 26.65 17.84
N TYR A 305 -15.01 26.41 19.03
CA TYR A 305 -15.69 26.68 20.30
C TYR A 305 -14.71 27.28 21.30
N LYS A 306 -15.03 28.47 21.83
CA LYS A 306 -14.25 29.14 22.87
C LYS A 306 -14.83 28.82 24.24
N PHE A 307 -14.06 28.17 25.09
CA PHE A 307 -14.45 27.85 26.45
C PHE A 307 -14.37 29.08 27.38
N PRO A 308 -15.08 29.06 28.53
CA PRO A 308 -15.00 30.14 29.52
C PRO A 308 -13.59 30.39 30.08
N ASP A 309 -12.74 29.34 30.09
CA ASP A 309 -11.32 29.43 30.49
C ASP A 309 -10.41 30.07 29.42
N GLY A 310 -10.97 30.45 28.27
CA GLY A 310 -10.27 31.07 27.15
C GLY A 310 -9.64 30.10 26.17
N SER A 311 -9.62 28.79 26.46
CA SER A 311 -9.14 27.77 25.54
C SER A 311 -10.06 27.64 24.31
N MET A 312 -9.50 27.18 23.19
CA MET A 312 -10.22 27.02 21.92
C MET A 312 -10.25 25.55 21.50
N LEU A 313 -11.43 25.06 21.13
CA LEU A 313 -11.60 23.82 20.36
C LEU A 313 -11.65 24.19 18.88
N MET A 314 -10.86 23.53 18.05
CA MET A 314 -10.91 23.68 16.59
C MET A 314 -11.18 22.32 15.97
N GLU A 315 -12.11 22.28 15.02
CA GLU A 315 -12.50 21.05 14.34
C GLU A 315 -11.32 20.40 13.61
N LYS A 316 -10.49 21.19 12.91
CA LYS A 316 -9.31 20.66 12.19
C LYS A 316 -8.34 19.88 13.10
N ASP A 317 -8.20 20.28 14.36
CA ASP A 317 -7.30 19.65 15.33
C ASP A 317 -7.91 18.36 15.88
N LEU A 318 -9.22 18.38 16.15
CA LEU A 318 -9.98 17.18 16.52
C LEU A 318 -9.98 16.14 15.41
N ASN A 319 -10.24 16.56 14.16
CA ASN A 319 -10.25 15.71 12.97
C ASN A 319 -8.90 15.00 12.84
N LEU A 320 -7.79 15.74 12.91
CA LEU A 320 -6.44 15.17 12.81
C LEU A 320 -6.15 14.17 13.93
N LYS A 321 -6.50 14.53 15.18
CA LYS A 321 -6.22 13.69 16.34
C LYS A 321 -7.01 12.39 16.31
N VAL A 322 -8.29 12.44 15.96
CA VAL A 322 -9.15 11.24 15.85
C VAL A 322 -8.78 10.40 14.62
N ALA A 323 -8.53 11.02 13.47
CA ALA A 323 -8.08 10.32 12.26
C ALA A 323 -6.75 9.57 12.47
N THR A 324 -5.80 10.17 13.20
CA THR A 324 -4.52 9.53 13.51
C THR A 324 -4.72 8.29 14.38
N ARG A 325 -5.53 8.39 15.45
CA ARG A 325 -5.87 7.25 16.31
C ARG A 325 -6.62 6.16 15.57
N LEU A 326 -7.56 6.55 14.70
CA LEU A 326 -8.29 5.61 13.84
C LEU A 326 -7.30 4.85 12.94
N ALA A 327 -6.39 5.54 12.27
CA ALA A 327 -5.41 4.90 11.41
C ALA A 327 -4.49 3.94 12.17
N GLU A 328 -4.06 4.29 13.39
CA GLU A 328 -3.30 3.39 14.28
C GLU A 328 -4.09 2.12 14.62
N LEU A 329 -5.34 2.26 15.07
CA LEU A 329 -6.22 1.13 15.42
C LEU A 329 -6.53 0.21 14.24
N LEU A 330 -6.61 0.76 13.03
CA LEU A 330 -6.80 -0.02 11.80
C LEU A 330 -5.54 -0.82 11.45
N ARG A 331 -4.35 -0.19 11.52
CA ARG A 331 -3.07 -0.86 11.25
C ARG A 331 -2.81 -1.99 12.25
N GLU A 332 -3.08 -1.76 13.54
CA GLU A 332 -3.02 -2.81 14.58
C GLU A 332 -3.95 -4.00 14.28
N GLY A 333 -5.05 -3.76 13.54
CA GLY A 333 -5.99 -4.78 13.10
C GLY A 333 -5.64 -5.45 11.76
N GLY A 334 -4.45 -5.21 11.19
CA GLY A 334 -4.04 -5.73 9.89
C GLY A 334 -4.74 -5.06 8.69
N ILE A 335 -5.26 -3.83 8.88
CA ILE A 335 -5.88 -3.02 7.83
C ILE A 335 -4.93 -1.88 7.50
N ASN A 336 -4.55 -1.74 6.24
CA ASN A 336 -3.75 -0.60 5.80
C ASN A 336 -4.59 0.67 5.93
N ALA A 337 -4.10 1.64 6.69
CA ALA A 337 -4.76 2.92 6.85
C ALA A 337 -3.85 4.03 6.34
N MET A 338 -4.30 4.74 5.31
CA MET A 338 -3.60 5.88 4.73
C MET A 338 -4.32 7.14 5.15
N GLN A 339 -3.58 8.16 5.59
CA GLN A 339 -4.17 9.42 6.01
C GLN A 339 -4.11 10.45 4.87
N SER A 340 -5.16 11.24 4.68
CA SER A 340 -5.14 12.36 3.74
C SER A 340 -4.10 13.40 4.14
N ARG A 341 -4.02 13.70 5.46
CA ARG A 341 -2.96 14.50 6.09
C ARG A 341 -2.54 13.90 7.43
N THR A 342 -1.26 14.06 7.75
CA THR A 342 -0.64 13.66 9.03
C THR A 342 -0.20 14.87 9.86
N ALA A 343 -0.46 16.08 9.37
CA ALA A 343 -0.15 17.34 10.02
C ALA A 343 -1.27 18.37 9.74
N ASP A 344 -1.19 19.55 10.37
CA ASP A 344 -2.06 20.67 10.06
C ASP A 344 -1.64 21.35 8.75
N SER A 345 -2.15 20.85 7.62
CA SER A 345 -1.74 21.26 6.28
C SER A 345 -2.85 21.07 5.25
N GLN A 346 -2.80 21.82 4.15
CA GLN A 346 -3.60 21.59 2.94
C GLN A 346 -2.86 20.63 1.99
N LEU A 347 -3.60 19.84 1.19
CA LEU A 347 -3.02 18.87 0.25
C LEU A 347 -2.73 19.46 -1.15
N ASN A 348 -3.54 20.39 -1.63
CA ASN A 348 -3.43 20.92 -3.00
C ASN A 348 -2.20 21.83 -3.19
N GLY A 349 -1.79 22.54 -2.14
CA GLY A 349 -0.73 23.55 -2.24
C GLY A 349 -1.17 24.69 -3.16
N SER A 350 -0.39 24.99 -4.19
CA SER A 350 -0.70 26.02 -5.20
C SER A 350 -1.27 25.44 -6.50
N ARG A 351 -1.74 24.18 -6.50
CA ARG A 351 -2.21 23.48 -7.70
C ARG A 351 -3.71 23.70 -7.92
N ASP A 352 -4.08 24.06 -9.14
CA ASP A 352 -5.45 24.02 -9.66
C ASP A 352 -5.72 22.58 -10.14
N LEU A 353 -6.40 21.79 -9.30
CA LEU A 353 -6.68 20.38 -9.53
C LEU A 353 -8.05 20.17 -10.18
N THR A 354 -8.93 21.17 -10.09
CA THR A 354 -10.24 21.18 -10.74
C THR A 354 -10.21 21.73 -12.18
N ALA A 355 -9.09 22.34 -12.57
CA ALA A 355 -8.85 22.96 -13.88
C ALA A 355 -9.86 24.07 -14.19
N ASP A 356 -10.28 24.84 -13.18
CA ASP A 356 -11.24 25.94 -13.30
C ASP A 356 -10.57 27.33 -13.36
N GLY A 357 -9.24 27.38 -13.30
CA GLY A 357 -8.43 28.60 -13.30
C GLY A 357 -8.29 29.24 -11.92
N LYS A 358 -8.76 28.59 -10.85
CA LYS A 358 -8.68 29.09 -9.46
C LYS A 358 -7.95 28.06 -8.59
N VAL A 359 -7.40 28.53 -7.47
CA VAL A 359 -6.83 27.66 -6.43
C VAL A 359 -7.58 27.94 -5.13
N ASN A 360 -8.51 27.06 -4.77
CA ASN A 360 -9.44 27.25 -3.66
C ASN A 360 -9.76 25.93 -2.92
N LEU A 361 -10.81 25.92 -2.10
CA LEU A 361 -11.23 24.75 -1.32
C LEU A 361 -11.59 23.55 -2.22
N SER A 362 -12.16 23.76 -3.41
CA SER A 362 -12.47 22.68 -4.33
C SER A 362 -11.23 21.91 -4.78
N ASP A 363 -10.09 22.59 -4.98
CA ASP A 363 -8.83 21.93 -5.31
C ASP A 363 -8.28 21.14 -4.13
N GLU A 364 -8.45 21.67 -2.91
CA GLU A 364 -8.11 20.97 -1.68
C GLU A 364 -8.92 19.68 -1.54
N LEU A 365 -10.25 19.75 -1.71
CA LEU A 365 -11.13 18.59 -1.63
C LEU A 365 -10.86 17.61 -2.78
N GLN A 366 -10.57 18.10 -3.99
CA GLN A 366 -10.15 17.25 -5.11
C GLN A 366 -8.82 16.56 -4.82
N ALA A 367 -7.87 17.19 -4.14
CA ALA A 367 -6.61 16.55 -3.73
C ALA A 367 -6.85 15.37 -2.77
N ARG A 368 -7.83 15.48 -1.85
CA ARG A 368 -8.20 14.38 -0.94
C ARG A 368 -8.78 13.20 -1.70
N VAL A 369 -9.68 13.48 -2.64
CA VAL A 369 -10.28 12.46 -3.51
C VAL A 369 -9.22 11.79 -4.39
N ASP A 370 -8.38 12.59 -5.05
CA ASP A 370 -7.29 12.09 -5.89
C ASP A 370 -6.35 11.19 -5.08
N ARG A 371 -6.01 11.60 -3.85
CA ARG A 371 -5.18 10.78 -2.97
C ARG A 371 -5.87 9.45 -2.61
N ALA A 372 -7.17 9.42 -2.38
CA ALA A 372 -7.90 8.17 -2.12
C ALA A 372 -7.85 7.23 -3.34
N ASN A 373 -8.03 7.78 -4.53
CA ASN A 373 -8.03 7.05 -5.80
C ASN A 373 -6.63 6.53 -6.18
N GLU A 374 -5.60 7.38 -6.08
CA GLU A 374 -4.19 7.03 -6.32
C GLU A 374 -3.75 5.84 -5.45
N MET A 375 -4.27 5.78 -4.24
CA MET A 375 -3.95 4.76 -3.25
C MET A 375 -4.82 3.50 -3.39
N ARG A 376 -5.75 3.48 -4.35
CA ARG A 376 -6.68 2.36 -4.58
C ARG A 376 -7.37 1.90 -3.30
N ALA A 377 -7.78 2.87 -2.46
CA ALA A 377 -8.42 2.55 -1.19
C ALA A 377 -9.71 1.75 -1.41
N ASP A 378 -9.98 0.79 -0.52
CA ASP A 378 -11.22 0.02 -0.48
C ASP A 378 -12.37 0.78 0.19
N LEU A 379 -12.04 1.73 1.07
CA LEU A 379 -12.98 2.62 1.73
C LEU A 379 -12.40 4.02 1.91
N LEU A 380 -13.26 5.03 1.90
CA LEU A 380 -12.98 6.38 2.38
C LEU A 380 -13.76 6.64 3.69
N VAL A 381 -13.04 6.95 4.77
CA VAL A 381 -13.62 7.39 6.04
C VAL A 381 -13.15 8.81 6.31
N SER A 382 -14.01 9.79 6.06
CA SER A 382 -13.73 11.19 6.37
C SER A 382 -14.25 11.55 7.76
N VAL A 383 -13.35 12.02 8.61
CA VAL A 383 -13.60 12.36 10.02
C VAL A 383 -13.76 13.88 10.12
N HIS A 384 -14.95 14.29 10.56
CA HIS A 384 -15.34 15.68 10.82
C HIS A 384 -15.99 15.83 12.20
N PHE A 385 -16.28 17.07 12.62
CA PHE A 385 -17.22 17.34 13.71
C PHE A 385 -18.15 18.49 13.37
N ASN A 386 -19.44 18.26 13.55
CA ASN A 386 -20.48 19.17 13.10
C ASN A 386 -20.31 20.58 13.70
N GLY A 387 -20.69 21.59 12.91
CA GLY A 387 -20.81 22.96 13.38
C GLY A 387 -22.04 23.63 12.77
N VAL A 388 -22.91 24.15 13.62
CA VAL A 388 -24.11 24.89 13.21
C VAL A 388 -24.33 26.09 14.12
N THR A 389 -25.03 27.10 13.63
CA THR A 389 -25.32 28.35 14.35
C THR A 389 -26.22 28.14 15.58
N ASP A 390 -27.15 27.18 15.50
CA ASP A 390 -27.97 26.76 16.64
C ASP A 390 -27.17 25.85 17.58
N ALA A 391 -26.62 26.45 18.63
CA ALA A 391 -25.81 25.76 19.64
C ALA A 391 -26.57 24.70 20.45
N SER A 392 -27.89 24.60 20.33
CA SER A 392 -28.67 23.51 20.97
C SER A 392 -28.53 22.17 20.23
N ARG A 393 -28.14 22.19 18.95
CA ARG A 393 -28.01 20.98 18.14
C ARG A 393 -26.78 20.18 18.56
N ARG A 394 -27.00 18.91 18.90
CA ARG A 394 -25.97 17.95 19.29
C ARG A 394 -26.23 16.56 18.73
N GLY A 395 -25.24 15.69 18.87
CA GLY A 395 -25.36 14.26 18.61
C GLY A 395 -24.55 13.73 17.43
N THR A 396 -24.65 12.42 17.22
CA THR A 396 -23.87 11.66 16.25
C THR A 396 -24.62 11.50 14.94
N GLN A 397 -23.97 11.83 13.83
CA GLN A 397 -24.51 11.68 12.49
C GLN A 397 -23.43 11.17 11.53
N VAL A 398 -23.81 10.31 10.58
CA VAL A 398 -22.93 9.84 9.51
C VAL A 398 -23.62 10.04 8.17
N PHE A 399 -22.89 10.57 7.21
CA PHE A 399 -23.38 10.88 5.88
C PHE A 399 -22.81 9.94 4.82
N TYR A 400 -23.63 9.62 3.84
CA TYR A 400 -23.23 8.84 2.67
C TYR A 400 -23.95 9.32 1.40
N ALA A 401 -23.37 9.10 0.23
CA ALA A 401 -23.97 9.44 -1.04
C ALA A 401 -24.79 8.29 -1.64
N ASP A 402 -25.96 8.60 -2.20
CA ASP A 402 -26.82 7.65 -2.92
C ASP A 402 -26.65 7.66 -4.44
N GLY A 403 -26.06 8.72 -5.01
CA GLY A 403 -25.78 8.86 -6.44
C GLY A 403 -24.58 8.06 -6.99
N ARG A 404 -24.19 6.95 -6.33
CA ARG A 404 -22.96 6.20 -6.65
C ARG A 404 -23.28 4.74 -7.03
N PRO A 405 -22.49 4.08 -7.91
CA PRO A 405 -22.70 2.67 -8.28
C PRO A 405 -22.63 1.68 -7.10
N PHE A 406 -22.03 2.11 -5.99
CA PHE A 406 -21.83 1.32 -4.77
C PHE A 406 -22.67 1.85 -3.59
N VAL A 407 -23.85 2.43 -3.87
CA VAL A 407 -24.75 3.00 -2.85
C VAL A 407 -25.08 2.04 -1.69
N ASP A 408 -25.28 0.76 -1.96
CA ASP A 408 -25.57 -0.22 -0.90
C ASP A 408 -24.39 -0.40 0.05
N ARG A 409 -23.16 -0.34 -0.50
CA ARG A 409 -21.93 -0.39 0.28
C ARG A 409 -21.69 0.89 1.08
N ASN A 410 -21.99 2.06 0.49
CA ASN A 410 -21.99 3.35 1.18
C ASN A 410 -22.91 3.33 2.40
N ARG A 411 -24.15 2.87 2.19
CA ARG A 411 -25.17 2.78 3.24
C ARG A 411 -24.75 1.83 4.35
N ALA A 412 -24.27 0.63 4.00
CA ALA A 412 -23.81 -0.35 4.98
C ALA A 412 -22.66 0.20 5.83
N LEU A 413 -21.67 0.87 5.22
CA LEU A 413 -20.58 1.52 5.95
C LEU A 413 -21.10 2.62 6.89
N ALA A 414 -22.04 3.44 6.43
CA ALA A 414 -22.62 4.52 7.23
C ALA A 414 -23.43 4.02 8.43
N GLU A 415 -24.27 3.01 8.23
CA GLU A 415 -25.09 2.41 9.29
C GLU A 415 -24.23 1.70 10.34
N LEU A 416 -23.21 0.94 9.91
CA LEU A 416 -22.23 0.34 10.81
C LEU A 416 -21.50 1.44 11.60
N THR A 417 -21.02 2.48 10.94
CA THR A 417 -20.31 3.58 11.60
C THR A 417 -21.19 4.30 12.60
N GLN A 418 -22.43 4.63 12.25
CA GLN A 418 -23.39 5.26 13.14
C GLN A 418 -23.61 4.41 14.41
N SER A 419 -23.90 3.12 14.24
CA SER A 419 -24.14 2.20 15.34
C SER A 419 -22.93 2.08 16.28
N HIS A 420 -21.74 1.91 15.72
CA HIS A 420 -20.51 1.75 16.50
C HIS A 420 -20.07 3.04 17.20
N LEU A 421 -20.26 4.22 16.57
CA LEU A 421 -19.98 5.51 17.22
C LEU A 421 -20.90 5.75 18.42
N VAL A 422 -22.21 5.56 18.26
CA VAL A 422 -23.19 5.71 19.35
C VAL A 422 -22.88 4.76 20.50
N LYS A 423 -22.58 3.49 20.19
CA LYS A 423 -22.19 2.49 21.18
C LYS A 423 -20.91 2.90 21.91
N ALA A 424 -19.85 3.25 21.19
CA ALA A 424 -18.55 3.57 21.78
C ALA A 424 -18.61 4.82 22.67
N LEU A 425 -19.37 5.85 22.27
CA LEU A 425 -19.60 7.04 23.09
C LEU A 425 -20.33 6.70 24.39
N LYS A 426 -21.39 5.87 24.31
CA LYS A 426 -22.12 5.39 25.48
C LYS A 426 -21.23 4.62 26.45
N GLU A 427 -20.44 3.67 25.95
CA GLU A 427 -19.48 2.89 26.74
C GLU A 427 -18.39 3.78 27.35
N ALA A 428 -18.03 4.85 26.66
CA ALA A 428 -17.11 5.84 27.18
C ALA A 428 -17.74 6.76 28.22
N GLY A 429 -19.05 6.67 28.48
CA GLY A 429 -19.77 7.49 29.45
C GLY A 429 -20.27 8.84 28.90
N TYR A 430 -20.64 8.89 27.62
CA TYR A 430 -21.28 10.04 26.98
C TYR A 430 -22.51 9.59 26.18
N GLU A 431 -23.69 10.04 26.58
CA GLU A 431 -24.95 9.71 25.89
C GLU A 431 -25.21 10.73 24.77
N THR A 432 -24.98 10.30 23.54
CA THR A 432 -25.18 11.10 22.33
C THR A 432 -26.61 10.97 21.80
N ILE A 433 -27.11 12.01 21.12
CA ILE A 433 -28.34 11.89 20.33
C ILE A 433 -28.00 11.13 19.04
N ASP A 434 -28.67 10.00 18.82
CA ASP A 434 -28.52 9.21 17.59
C ASP A 434 -29.31 9.85 16.44
N ARG A 435 -28.62 10.65 15.61
CA ARG A 435 -29.22 11.36 14.46
C ARG A 435 -29.33 10.52 13.19
N LYS A 436 -28.94 9.24 13.26
CA LYS A 436 -28.98 8.23 12.20
C LYS A 436 -28.04 8.50 11.03
N ALA A 437 -27.68 7.42 10.32
CA ALA A 437 -27.02 7.52 9.03
C ALA A 437 -27.97 8.19 8.03
N THR A 438 -27.50 9.18 7.30
CA THR A 438 -28.32 10.05 6.46
C THR A 438 -27.72 10.19 5.06
N VAL A 439 -28.58 10.17 4.03
CA VAL A 439 -28.15 10.47 2.65
C VAL A 439 -27.78 11.95 2.53
N ASP A 440 -26.65 12.25 1.92
CA ASP A 440 -26.12 13.62 1.82
C ASP A 440 -27.02 14.59 1.04
N THR A 441 -27.73 14.12 0.01
CA THR A 441 -28.70 14.93 -0.76
C THR A 441 -29.86 15.45 0.08
N ILE A 442 -30.26 14.73 1.14
CA ILE A 442 -31.28 15.19 2.08
C ILE A 442 -30.74 16.34 2.93
N VAL A 443 -29.44 16.32 3.23
CA VAL A 443 -28.78 17.30 4.09
C VAL A 443 -28.50 18.59 3.33
N LEU A 444 -27.97 18.47 2.12
CA LEU A 444 -27.59 19.62 1.28
C LEU A 444 -28.75 20.18 0.47
N GLY A 445 -29.78 19.37 0.21
CA GLY A 445 -30.91 19.73 -0.63
C GLY A 445 -30.54 19.80 -2.12
N HIS A 446 -31.54 20.05 -2.96
CA HIS A 446 -31.37 20.31 -4.41
C HIS A 446 -30.59 19.23 -5.19
N GLY A 447 -30.54 17.99 -4.69
CA GLY A 447 -29.74 16.93 -5.31
C GLY A 447 -28.23 17.14 -5.19
N ALA A 448 -27.77 18.05 -4.33
CA ALA A 448 -26.36 18.30 -4.10
C ALA A 448 -25.73 17.21 -3.23
N HIS A 449 -24.47 16.90 -3.51
CA HIS A 449 -23.68 15.91 -2.77
C HIS A 449 -22.49 16.57 -2.08
N TYR A 450 -21.99 15.96 -1.00
CA TYR A 450 -20.70 16.36 -0.44
C TYR A 450 -19.60 16.07 -1.46
N PHE A 451 -18.63 16.99 -1.59
CA PHE A 451 -17.58 16.90 -2.61
C PHE A 451 -16.85 15.54 -2.61
N LEU A 452 -16.50 15.03 -1.41
CA LEU A 452 -15.77 13.77 -1.25
C LEU A 452 -16.58 12.52 -1.63
N LEU A 453 -17.92 12.60 -1.52
CA LEU A 453 -18.81 11.44 -1.65
C LEU A 453 -19.55 11.42 -2.99
N GLY A 454 -19.80 12.61 -3.55
CA GLY A 454 -20.65 12.81 -4.71
C GLY A 454 -20.12 12.19 -6.01
N PRO A 455 -21.00 12.04 -7.01
CA PRO A 455 -20.61 11.64 -8.36
C PRO A 455 -19.85 12.76 -9.08
N ALA A 456 -19.37 12.47 -10.29
CA ALA A 456 -18.80 13.48 -11.17
C ALA A 456 -19.82 14.62 -11.41
N SER A 457 -19.35 15.87 -11.36
CA SER A 457 -20.16 17.08 -11.53
C SER A 457 -19.30 18.23 -12.06
N GLU A 458 -19.87 19.43 -12.16
CA GLU A 458 -19.10 20.62 -12.51
C GLU A 458 -17.94 20.85 -11.51
N HIS A 459 -18.16 20.54 -10.22
CA HIS A 459 -17.20 20.77 -9.15
C HIS A 459 -16.31 19.56 -8.88
N VAL A 460 -16.82 18.34 -9.03
CA VAL A 460 -16.08 17.09 -8.80
C VAL A 460 -15.64 16.50 -10.13
N LYS A 461 -14.37 16.73 -10.51
CA LYS A 461 -13.85 16.25 -11.81
C LYS A 461 -13.54 14.76 -11.79
N ARG A 462 -12.99 14.28 -10.68
CA ARG A 462 -12.62 12.88 -10.47
C ARG A 462 -13.27 12.44 -9.17
N PRO A 463 -14.44 11.79 -9.20
CA PRO A 463 -15.08 11.29 -7.98
C PRO A 463 -14.27 10.14 -7.37
N THR A 464 -14.49 9.85 -6.10
CA THR A 464 -13.87 8.71 -5.40
C THR A 464 -14.16 7.39 -6.09
N GLU A 465 -13.27 6.40 -6.11
CA GLU A 465 -13.52 5.11 -6.78
C GLU A 465 -14.02 4.03 -5.82
N MET A 466 -14.23 4.38 -4.56
CA MET A 466 -14.54 3.46 -3.47
C MET A 466 -15.72 3.95 -2.62
N PRO A 467 -16.40 3.04 -1.88
CA PRO A 467 -17.41 3.43 -0.90
C PRO A 467 -16.84 4.38 0.16
N GLY A 468 -17.63 5.36 0.57
CA GLY A 468 -17.17 6.36 1.51
C GLY A 468 -18.24 6.97 2.38
N ILE A 469 -17.80 7.52 3.51
CA ILE A 469 -18.62 8.26 4.46
C ILE A 469 -17.96 9.56 4.90
N ILE A 470 -18.78 10.51 5.35
CA ILE A 470 -18.37 11.61 6.21
C ILE A 470 -19.02 11.36 7.57
N GLY A 471 -18.22 11.13 8.59
CA GLY A 471 -18.72 10.93 9.94
C GLY A 471 -18.56 12.20 10.76
N GLU A 472 -19.64 12.56 11.44
CA GLU A 472 -19.76 13.74 12.31
C GLU A 472 -20.18 13.28 13.71
N PRO A 473 -19.23 12.82 14.54
CA PRO A 473 -19.55 12.10 15.76
C PRO A 473 -20.27 12.95 16.79
N LEU A 474 -20.00 14.26 16.84
CA LEU A 474 -20.53 15.25 17.78
C LEU A 474 -20.44 16.67 17.18
N PHE A 475 -21.08 17.66 17.81
CA PHE A 475 -21.11 19.06 17.39
C PHE A 475 -20.12 19.93 18.17
N VAL A 476 -19.14 20.54 17.51
CA VAL A 476 -18.20 21.49 18.13
C VAL A 476 -18.94 22.70 18.72
N THR A 477 -20.00 23.16 18.06
CA THR A 477 -20.72 24.38 18.48
C THR A 477 -21.67 24.17 19.66
N ASN A 478 -21.94 22.92 20.06
CA ASN A 478 -22.77 22.63 21.21
C ASN A 478 -21.93 22.52 22.50
N PRO A 479 -22.30 23.21 23.60
CA PRO A 479 -21.51 23.19 24.83
C PRO A 479 -21.30 21.81 25.47
N ASP A 480 -22.30 20.92 25.44
CA ASP A 480 -22.18 19.58 26.04
C ASP A 480 -21.24 18.70 25.21
N ASP A 481 -21.46 18.67 23.90
CA ASP A 481 -20.60 17.95 22.94
C ASP A 481 -19.17 18.52 23.00
N ALA A 482 -18.98 19.84 23.01
CA ALA A 482 -17.66 20.48 23.11
C ALA A 482 -16.93 20.11 24.41
N ASN A 483 -17.63 20.10 25.55
CA ASN A 483 -17.07 19.67 26.83
C ASN A 483 -16.72 18.17 26.85
N ALA A 484 -17.50 17.33 26.18
CA ALA A 484 -17.17 15.92 25.98
C ALA A 484 -15.93 15.77 25.09
N LEU A 485 -15.85 16.54 24.01
CA LEU A 485 -14.74 16.53 23.04
C LEU A 485 -13.41 17.00 23.64
N ARG A 486 -13.39 17.77 24.74
CA ARG A 486 -12.12 18.04 25.48
C ARG A 486 -11.51 16.80 26.11
N GLN A 487 -12.29 15.76 26.32
CA GLN A 487 -11.88 14.60 27.10
C GLN A 487 -11.26 13.54 26.21
N ASP A 488 -10.03 13.13 26.53
CA ASP A 488 -9.29 12.18 25.72
C ASP A 488 -10.02 10.83 25.57
N ARG A 489 -10.72 10.38 26.62
CA ARG A 489 -11.55 9.17 26.60
C ARG A 489 -12.62 9.19 25.51
N ILE A 490 -13.21 10.36 25.23
CA ILE A 490 -14.28 10.53 24.23
C ILE A 490 -13.68 10.50 22.83
N GLN A 491 -12.60 11.24 22.60
CA GLN A 491 -11.89 11.21 21.32
C GLN A 491 -11.36 9.80 20.98
N ALA A 492 -10.83 9.07 21.98
CA ALA A 492 -10.41 7.68 21.82
C ALA A 492 -11.59 6.75 21.52
N ALA A 493 -12.76 6.97 22.15
CA ALA A 493 -13.97 6.19 21.89
C ALA A 493 -14.50 6.38 20.48
N ILE A 494 -14.46 7.62 19.96
CA ILE A 494 -14.83 7.92 18.58
C ILE A 494 -13.92 7.17 17.60
N ALA A 495 -12.60 7.24 17.80
CA ALA A 495 -11.64 6.50 16.96
C ALA A 495 -11.89 4.98 17.00
N ARG A 496 -12.17 4.41 18.18
CA ARG A 496 -12.55 3.00 18.32
C ARG A 496 -13.87 2.68 17.59
N GLY A 497 -14.87 3.56 17.68
CA GLY A 497 -16.15 3.40 17.00
C GLY A 497 -15.98 3.28 15.48
N TYR A 498 -15.19 4.18 14.88
CA TYR A 498 -14.83 4.07 13.46
C TYR A 498 -14.07 2.78 13.15
N ALA A 499 -13.06 2.42 13.95
CA ALA A 499 -12.23 1.24 13.70
C ALA A 499 -13.05 -0.06 13.72
N GLU A 500 -13.95 -0.20 14.70
CA GLU A 500 -14.81 -1.38 14.80
C GLU A 500 -15.86 -1.43 13.68
N ALA A 501 -16.38 -0.29 13.23
CA ALA A 501 -17.26 -0.23 12.07
C ALA A 501 -16.57 -0.70 10.78
N VAL A 502 -15.34 -0.24 10.54
CA VAL A 502 -14.53 -0.66 9.38
C VAL A 502 -14.21 -2.15 9.44
N LYS A 503 -13.83 -2.69 10.60
CA LYS A 503 -13.61 -4.14 10.78
C LYS A 503 -14.89 -4.94 10.53
N ALA A 504 -16.03 -4.48 11.02
CA ALA A 504 -17.33 -5.10 10.76
C ALA A 504 -17.69 -5.08 9.27
N TYR A 505 -17.40 -3.97 8.59
CA TYR A 505 -17.64 -3.83 7.17
C TYR A 505 -16.82 -4.83 6.34
N PHE A 506 -15.52 -4.99 6.59
CA PHE A 506 -14.70 -5.95 5.84
C PHE A 506 -15.03 -7.42 6.15
N LYS A 507 -15.67 -7.72 7.28
CA LYS A 507 -16.26 -9.05 7.53
C LYS A 507 -17.46 -9.31 6.62
N GLN A 508 -18.27 -8.28 6.34
CA GLN A 508 -19.44 -8.37 5.46
C GLN A 508 -19.06 -8.30 3.97
N PHE A 509 -18.05 -7.49 3.65
CA PHE A 509 -17.55 -7.26 2.29
C PHE A 509 -16.04 -7.50 2.22
N PRO A 510 -15.59 -8.77 2.24
CA PRO A 510 -14.18 -9.10 2.14
C PRO A 510 -13.56 -8.57 0.85
N VAL A 511 -12.29 -8.22 0.92
CA VAL A 511 -11.53 -7.75 -0.21
C VAL A 511 -11.09 -8.95 -1.08
N THR A 512 -11.31 -8.86 -2.40
CA THR A 512 -11.11 -9.96 -3.37
C THR A 512 -9.96 -9.76 -4.34
#